data_AF-A0A6I2SUL6-F1
#
_entry.id   AF-A0A6I2SUL6-F1
#
_cell.length_a   1.000
_cell.length_b   1.000
_cell.length_c   1.000
_cell.angle_alpha   90.00
_cell.angle_beta   90.00
_cell.angle_gamma   90.00
#
_symmetry.space_group_name_H-M   'P 1'
#
loop_
_entity.id
_entity.type
_entity.pdbx_description
1 polymer ?
#
loop_
_entity_poly.entity_id
_entity_poly.type
_entity_poly.pdbx_seq_one_letter_code
_entity_poly.pdbx_strand_id
1 'polypeptide(L)'
;MTPDRYGKQDFIKSSPHFFRLIYGALLIFLVLALCGGVLLPAPLLGPADPGNPPNPAKSAWFLLWIQELVSYSTVLIYPALATGLLFLLLPWLPLHRHAWRASWLPRGQLAVNIITLAVFSLIIILTCVAAYLRGPQWSFVTPF
;
A
#
# COMPACT_ATOMS: atom_id res chain seq x y z
N MET A 1 -4.81 16.04 30.99
CA MET A 1 -4.08 16.75 29.92
C MET A 1 -5.07 17.65 29.21
N THR A 2 -4.94 18.96 29.42
CA THR A 2 -5.88 20.01 29.01
C THR A 2 -5.61 20.48 27.57
N PRO A 3 -6.65 20.91 26.82
CA PRO A 3 -6.58 21.24 25.39
C PRO A 3 -6.03 22.65 25.06
N ASP A 4 -5.31 23.27 25.99
CA ASP A 4 -4.94 24.70 26.00
C ASP A 4 -3.49 25.00 25.58
N ARG A 5 -2.73 24.03 25.05
CA ARG A 5 -1.25 24.15 24.95
C ARG A 5 -0.64 24.69 23.66
N TYR A 6 -1.40 24.95 22.59
CA TYR A 6 -0.79 25.40 21.32
C TYR A 6 -1.36 26.75 20.86
N GLY A 7 -0.49 27.74 20.73
CA GLY A 7 -0.80 29.07 20.20
C GLY A 7 -0.43 29.17 18.72
N LYS A 8 -0.88 30.25 18.04
CA LYS A 8 -0.47 30.55 16.66
C LYS A 8 1.06 30.61 16.47
N GLN A 9 1.78 30.84 17.56
CA GLN A 9 3.23 30.91 17.68
C GLN A 9 3.94 29.55 17.54
N ASP A 10 3.24 28.43 17.69
CA ASP A 10 3.81 27.08 17.48
C ASP A 10 3.78 26.63 16.02
N PHE A 11 3.16 27.41 15.14
CA PHE A 11 3.01 27.10 13.73
C PHE A 11 3.91 27.98 12.86
N ILE A 12 4.64 27.34 11.95
CA ILE A 12 5.44 28.02 10.94
C ILE A 12 4.61 28.11 9.65
N LYS A 13 4.71 29.23 8.92
CA LYS A 13 4.04 29.39 7.63
C LYS A 13 4.46 28.28 6.66
N SER A 14 3.47 27.64 6.02
CA SER A 14 3.68 26.57 5.05
C SER A 14 4.56 27.01 3.87
N SER A 15 4.39 28.26 3.42
CA SER A 15 5.31 28.89 2.48
C SER A 15 6.34 29.74 3.23
N PRO A 16 7.65 29.60 2.95
CA PRO A 16 8.26 28.70 1.96
C PRO A 16 8.61 27.31 2.53
N HIS A 17 8.57 27.11 3.85
CA HIS A 17 9.22 25.98 4.53
C HIS A 17 8.72 24.60 4.09
N PHE A 18 7.41 24.37 4.13
CA PHE A 18 6.80 23.09 3.77
C PHE A 18 6.83 22.86 2.26
N PHE A 19 6.51 23.89 1.47
CA PHE A 19 6.51 23.78 0.01
C PHE A 19 7.90 23.52 -0.57
N ARG A 20 8.96 24.08 0.01
CA ARG A 20 10.34 23.79 -0.42
C ARG A 20 10.68 22.30 -0.26
N LEU A 21 10.22 21.67 0.83
CA LEU A 21 10.38 20.23 1.04
C LEU A 21 9.57 19.42 0.02
N ILE A 22 8.31 19.83 -0.24
CA ILE A 22 7.46 19.17 -1.24
C ILE A 22 8.10 19.25 -2.63
N TYR A 23 8.55 20.42 -3.08
CA TYR A 23 9.17 20.58 -4.40
C TYR A 23 10.46 19.79 -4.51
N GLY A 24 11.29 19.76 -3.46
CA GLY A 24 12.49 18.93 -3.43
C GLY A 24 12.16 17.44 -3.56
N ALA A 25 11.20 16.95 -2.78
CA ALA A 25 10.75 15.55 -2.84
C ALA A 25 10.14 15.19 -4.20
N LEU A 26 9.33 16.08 -4.77
CA LEU A 26 8.75 15.92 -6.10
C LEU A 26 9.81 15.85 -7.19
N LEU A 27 10.81 16.75 -7.14
CA LEU A 27 11.90 16.78 -8.11
C LEU A 27 12.72 15.49 -8.02
N ILE A 28 13.07 15.04 -6.80
CA ILE A 28 13.77 13.78 -6.59
C ILE A 28 12.95 12.61 -7.15
N PHE A 29 11.66 12.53 -6.84
CA PHE A 29 10.78 11.48 -7.34
C PHE A 29 10.70 11.49 -8.88
N LEU A 30 10.54 12.67 -9.49
CA LEU A 30 10.47 12.83 -10.94
C LEU A 30 11.77 12.37 -11.61
N VAL A 31 12.92 12.80 -11.09
CA VAL A 31 14.24 12.38 -11.61
C VAL A 31 14.39 10.87 -11.48
N LEU A 32 14.08 10.28 -10.32
CA LEU A 32 14.15 8.83 -10.13
C LEU A 32 13.21 8.06 -11.06
N ALA A 33 11.99 8.55 -11.28
CA ALA A 33 11.03 7.93 -12.17
C ALA A 33 11.47 7.99 -13.64
N LEU A 34 11.99 9.14 -14.09
CA LEU A 34 12.51 9.31 -15.45
C LEU A 34 13.77 8.48 -15.67
N CYS A 35 14.73 8.53 -14.74
CA CYS A 35 15.91 7.69 -14.78
C CYS A 35 15.53 6.21 -14.78
N GLY A 36 14.59 5.80 -13.93
CA GLY A 36 14.07 4.44 -13.90
C GLY A 36 13.45 4.03 -15.24
N GLY A 37 12.65 4.88 -15.86
CA GLY A 37 12.03 4.60 -17.16
C GLY A 37 13.00 4.51 -18.35
N VAL A 38 14.14 5.21 -18.27
CA VAL A 38 15.19 5.15 -19.31
C VAL A 38 16.16 4.00 -19.07
N LEU A 39 16.52 3.74 -17.81
CA LEU A 39 17.57 2.78 -17.45
C LEU A 39 17.06 1.36 -17.22
N LEU A 40 15.82 1.19 -16.77
CA LEU A 40 15.24 -0.13 -16.49
C LEU A 40 14.39 -0.58 -17.69
N PRO A 41 14.62 -1.80 -18.23
CA PRO A 41 13.77 -2.32 -19.29
C PRO A 41 12.35 -2.48 -18.78
N ALA A 42 11.38 -2.04 -19.58
CA ALA A 42 9.98 -2.21 -19.25
C ALA A 42 9.65 -3.71 -19.15
N PRO A 43 9.02 -4.19 -18.06
CA PRO A 43 8.67 -5.60 -17.87
C PRO A 43 7.42 -6.00 -18.69
N LEU A 44 7.37 -5.58 -19.96
CA LEU A 44 6.27 -5.86 -20.87
C LEU A 44 6.48 -7.22 -21.54
N LEU A 45 5.41 -8.00 -21.61
CA LEU A 45 5.36 -9.21 -22.43
C LEU A 45 5.22 -8.83 -23.91
N GLY A 46 5.33 -9.84 -24.78
CA GLY A 46 5.00 -9.68 -26.19
C GLY A 46 3.54 -9.24 -26.42
N PRO A 47 3.17 -8.94 -27.67
CA PRO A 47 1.79 -8.58 -28.02
C PRO A 47 0.79 -9.62 -27.49
N ALA A 48 -0.35 -9.14 -27.01
CA ALA A 48 -1.38 -10.01 -26.47
C ALA A 48 -1.92 -10.95 -27.56
N ASP A 49 -1.84 -12.26 -27.30
CA ASP A 49 -2.41 -13.31 -28.14
C ASP A 49 -3.56 -14.00 -27.39
N PRO A 50 -4.82 -13.84 -27.83
CA PRO A 50 -5.97 -14.52 -27.23
C PRO A 50 -5.89 -16.05 -27.28
N GLY A 51 -5.13 -16.62 -28.24
CA GLY A 51 -4.95 -18.06 -28.39
C GLY A 51 -3.93 -18.67 -27.43
N ASN A 52 -3.08 -17.84 -26.82
CA ASN A 52 -2.03 -18.30 -25.90
C ASN A 52 -1.82 -17.32 -24.73
N PRO A 53 -2.78 -17.25 -23.79
CA PRO A 53 -2.66 -16.37 -22.63
C PRO A 53 -1.51 -16.81 -21.70
N PRO A 54 -0.80 -15.87 -21.05
CA PRO A 54 0.26 -16.20 -20.12
C PRO A 54 -0.26 -16.99 -18.92
N ASN A 55 0.52 -17.96 -18.44
CA ASN A 55 0.17 -18.82 -17.32
C ASN A 55 1.27 -18.84 -16.24
N PRO A 56 1.07 -18.21 -15.07
CA PRO A 56 -0.11 -17.44 -14.67
C PRO A 56 -0.12 -16.02 -15.23
N ALA A 57 -1.30 -15.50 -15.57
CA ALA A 57 -1.47 -14.08 -15.88
C ALA A 57 -1.45 -13.27 -14.57
N LYS A 58 -0.34 -12.57 -14.30
CA LYS A 58 -0.17 -11.72 -13.11
C LYS A 58 -0.77 -10.33 -13.35
N SER A 59 -1.48 -9.81 -12.35
CA SER A 59 -2.03 -8.45 -12.32
C SER A 59 -0.96 -7.43 -11.97
N ALA A 60 -1.32 -6.14 -11.98
CA ALA A 60 -0.46 -5.08 -11.47
C ALA A 60 -0.02 -5.36 -10.02
N TRP A 61 1.20 -4.94 -9.67
CA TRP A 61 1.88 -5.27 -8.42
C TRP A 61 1.06 -4.96 -7.16
N PHE A 62 0.28 -3.87 -7.16
CA PHE A 62 -0.57 -3.45 -6.03
C PHE A 62 -1.87 -4.27 -5.89
N LEU A 63 -2.22 -5.09 -6.89
CA LEU A 63 -3.38 -5.99 -6.88
C LEU A 63 -3.01 -7.46 -6.64
N LEU A 64 -1.71 -7.78 -6.60
CA LEU A 64 -1.23 -9.16 -6.49
C LEU A 64 -1.76 -9.88 -5.25
N TRP A 65 -1.89 -9.19 -4.11
CA TRP A 65 -2.43 -9.81 -2.89
C TRP A 65 -3.91 -10.22 -3.01
N ILE A 66 -4.73 -9.45 -3.75
CA ILE A 66 -6.13 -9.81 -4.02
C ILE A 66 -6.16 -11.01 -4.97
N GLN A 67 -5.33 -10.93 -6.00
CA GLN A 67 -5.18 -12.01 -6.97
C GLN A 67 -4.74 -13.32 -6.29
N GLU A 68 -3.80 -13.25 -5.35
CA GLU A 68 -3.35 -14.40 -4.55
C GLU A 68 -4.50 -15.02 -3.76
N LEU A 69 -5.32 -14.21 -3.09
CA LEU A 69 -6.50 -14.68 -2.36
C LEU A 69 -7.49 -15.39 -3.31
N VAL A 70 -7.85 -14.74 -4.41
CA VAL A 70 -8.83 -15.27 -5.36
C VAL A 70 -8.33 -16.53 -6.08
N SER A 71 -7.02 -16.75 -6.17
CA SER A 71 -6.44 -17.98 -6.73
C SER A 71 -6.83 -19.25 -5.96
N TYR A 72 -7.06 -19.15 -4.65
CA TYR A 72 -7.50 -20.29 -3.84
C TYR A 72 -9.02 -20.51 -3.93
N SER A 73 -9.79 -19.41 -3.93
CA SER A 73 -11.24 -19.46 -4.02
C SER A 73 -11.80 -18.09 -4.37
N THR A 74 -12.79 -18.07 -5.26
CA THR A 74 -13.51 -16.84 -5.63
C THR A 74 -14.22 -16.19 -4.45
N VAL A 75 -14.59 -16.96 -3.42
CA VAL A 75 -15.22 -16.45 -2.19
C VAL A 75 -14.28 -15.51 -1.41
N LEU A 76 -12.96 -15.64 -1.58
CA LEU A 76 -11.98 -14.78 -0.91
C LEU A 76 -11.95 -13.34 -1.44
N ILE A 77 -12.76 -13.01 -2.45
CA ILE A 77 -13.01 -11.61 -2.82
C ILE A 77 -13.73 -10.83 -1.70
N TYR A 78 -14.64 -11.47 -0.96
CA TYR A 78 -15.39 -10.81 0.11
C TYR A 78 -14.50 -10.29 1.26
N PRO A 79 -13.55 -11.06 1.82
CA PRO A 79 -12.62 -10.52 2.81
C PRO A 79 -11.67 -9.45 2.23
N ALA A 80 -11.30 -9.51 0.95
CA ALA A 80 -10.54 -8.44 0.30
C ALA A 80 -11.34 -7.14 0.24
N LEU A 81 -12.62 -7.20 -0.15
CA LEU A 81 -13.53 -6.06 -0.12
C LEU A 81 -13.78 -5.55 1.30
N ALA A 82 -13.96 -6.45 2.27
CA ALA A 82 -14.10 -6.10 3.68
C ALA A 82 -12.85 -5.37 4.20
N THR A 83 -11.65 -5.73 3.75
CA THR A 83 -10.40 -5.03 4.06
C THR A 83 -10.40 -3.61 3.48
N GLY A 84 -10.85 -3.44 2.24
CA GLY A 84 -11.03 -2.11 1.64
C GLY A 84 -12.02 -1.25 2.43
N LEU A 85 -13.16 -1.84 2.84
CA LEU A 85 -14.14 -1.17 3.69
C LEU A 85 -13.58 -0.84 5.07
N LEU A 86 -12.79 -1.72 5.68
CA LEU A 86 -12.10 -1.47 6.96
C LEU A 86 -11.20 -0.23 6.86
N PHE A 87 -10.40 -0.11 5.80
CA PHE A 87 -9.55 1.05 5.58
C PHE A 87 -10.35 2.32 5.28
N LEU A 88 -11.47 2.20 4.55
CA LEU A 88 -12.38 3.32 4.36
C LEU A 88 -12.93 3.80 5.70
N LEU A 89 -13.31 2.89 6.60
CA LEU A 89 -13.91 3.19 7.90
C LEU A 89 -12.87 3.56 8.99
N LEU A 90 -11.57 3.46 8.69
CA LEU A 90 -10.47 3.70 9.64
C LEU A 90 -10.55 5.05 10.38
N PRO A 91 -10.94 6.18 9.75
CA PRO A 91 -11.08 7.46 10.45
C PRO A 91 -12.16 7.46 11.55
N TRP A 92 -13.16 6.59 11.45
CA TRP A 92 -14.30 6.51 12.36
C TRP A 92 -14.19 5.36 13.39
N LEU A 93 -13.26 4.42 13.19
CA LEU A 93 -12.99 3.31 14.10
C LEU A 93 -12.44 3.71 15.48
N PRO A 94 -11.52 4.70 15.62
CA PRO A 94 -11.00 5.05 16.93
C PRO A 94 -12.01 5.85 17.74
N LEU A 95 -12.49 5.27 18.84
CA LEU A 95 -13.36 5.92 19.84
C LEU A 95 -12.65 7.02 20.67
N HIS A 96 -11.32 7.10 20.59
CA HIS A 96 -10.53 8.01 21.42
C HIS A 96 -10.44 9.42 20.82
N ARG A 97 -10.45 10.42 21.71
CA ARG A 97 -10.48 11.86 21.39
C ARG A 97 -9.47 12.28 20.32
N HIS A 98 -9.89 13.22 19.49
CA HIS A 98 -9.14 13.87 18.42
C HIS A 98 -7.64 13.98 18.72
N ALA A 99 -6.83 13.31 17.89
CA ALA A 99 -5.38 13.53 17.90
C ALA A 99 -5.12 14.94 17.36
N TRP A 100 -4.82 15.89 18.26
CA TRP A 100 -4.49 17.27 17.90
C TRP A 100 -3.21 17.38 17.06
N ARG A 101 -2.35 16.36 17.11
CA ARG A 101 -1.15 16.22 16.30
C ARG A 101 -1.17 14.88 15.57
N ALA A 102 -0.83 14.90 14.28
CA ALA A 102 -0.59 13.67 13.53
C ALA A 102 0.55 12.89 14.23
N SER A 103 0.20 11.72 14.76
CA SER A 103 1.14 10.79 15.38
C SER A 103 1.03 9.48 14.65
N TRP A 104 2.17 8.93 14.26
CA TRP A 104 2.24 7.55 13.80
C TRP A 104 1.94 6.63 14.98
N LEU A 105 1.01 5.70 14.78
CA LEU A 105 0.68 4.63 15.74
C LEU A 105 0.51 5.12 17.18
N PRO A 106 -0.48 6.00 17.46
CA PRO A 106 -0.65 6.58 18.78
C PRO A 106 -0.95 5.49 19.81
N ARG A 107 -0.32 5.55 20.99
CA ARG A 107 -0.54 4.58 22.08
C ARG A 107 -1.99 4.51 22.57
N GLY A 108 -2.82 5.53 22.28
CA GLY A 108 -4.24 5.52 22.59
C GLY A 108 -5.11 4.67 21.65
N GLN A 109 -4.53 4.11 20.58
CA GLN A 109 -5.25 3.33 19.57
C GLN A 109 -4.54 2.01 19.26
N LEU A 110 -3.95 1.36 20.27
CA LEU A 110 -3.16 0.13 20.09
C LEU A 110 -3.90 -0.96 19.30
N ALA A 111 -5.19 -1.17 19.58
CA ALA A 111 -5.99 -2.16 18.85
C ALA A 111 -6.05 -1.85 17.33
N VAL A 112 -6.40 -0.61 16.96
CA VAL A 112 -6.46 -0.17 15.56
C VAL A 112 -5.08 -0.25 14.91
N ASN A 113 -4.02 0.15 15.63
CA ASN A 113 -2.64 0.09 15.15
C ASN A 113 -2.21 -1.35 14.86
N ILE A 114 -2.45 -2.28 15.80
CA ILE A 114 -2.08 -3.69 15.66
C ILE A 114 -2.84 -4.30 14.49
N ILE A 115 -4.16 -4.08 14.40
CA ILE A 115 -4.98 -4.59 13.28
C ILE A 115 -4.47 -4.03 11.95
N THR A 116 -4.24 -2.72 11.87
CA THR A 116 -3.74 -2.06 10.65
C THR A 116 -2.39 -2.63 10.21
N LEU A 117 -1.44 -2.78 11.15
CA LEU A 117 -0.12 -3.34 10.87
C LEU A 117 -0.18 -4.82 10.49
N ALA A 118 -1.04 -5.60 11.14
CA ALA A 118 -1.23 -7.01 10.82
C ALA A 118 -1.81 -7.19 9.41
N VAL A 119 -2.85 -6.43 9.07
CA VAL A 119 -3.45 -6.44 7.71
C VAL A 119 -2.45 -5.96 6.67
N PHE A 120 -1.71 -4.88 6.94
CA PHE A 120 -0.68 -4.39 6.03
C PHE A 120 0.44 -5.42 5.81
N SER A 121 0.89 -6.08 6.88
CA SER A 121 1.89 -7.14 6.79
C SER A 121 1.37 -8.33 5.97
N LEU A 122 0.11 -8.72 6.17
CA LEU A 122 -0.54 -9.77 5.39
C LEU A 122 -0.60 -9.41 3.89
N ILE A 123 -0.96 -8.18 3.55
CA ILE A 123 -0.97 -7.68 2.16
C ILE A 123 0.43 -7.80 1.53
N ILE A 124 1.48 -7.41 2.25
CA ILE A 124 2.86 -7.55 1.78
C ILE A 124 3.21 -9.02 1.56
N ILE A 125 2.92 -9.90 2.54
CA ILE A 125 3.22 -11.33 2.45
C ILE A 125 2.53 -11.93 1.22
N LEU A 126 1.23 -11.71 1.05
CA LEU A 126 0.46 -12.20 -0.10
C LEU A 126 0.97 -11.65 -1.43
N THR A 127 1.36 -10.37 -1.47
CA THR A 127 1.98 -9.75 -2.65
C THR A 127 3.28 -10.45 -3.02
N CYS A 128 4.15 -10.71 -2.03
CA CYS A 128 5.41 -11.42 -2.24
C CYS A 128 5.19 -12.88 -2.69
N VAL A 129 4.21 -13.56 -2.11
CA VAL A 129 3.83 -14.93 -2.51
C VAL A 129 3.40 -14.95 -3.98
N ALA A 130 2.47 -14.08 -4.39
CA ALA A 130 2.03 -14.01 -5.79
C ALA A 130 3.14 -13.55 -6.75
N ALA A 131 4.01 -12.63 -6.31
CA ALA A 131 5.10 -12.13 -7.14
C ALA A 131 6.15 -13.22 -7.42
N TYR A 132 6.59 -13.95 -6.40
CA TYR A 132 7.81 -14.77 -6.47
C TYR A 132 7.60 -16.28 -6.32
N LEU A 133 6.54 -16.73 -5.65
CA LEU A 133 6.34 -18.15 -5.31
C LEU A 133 5.33 -18.87 -6.21
N ARG A 134 4.71 -18.15 -7.16
CA ARG A 134 3.69 -18.70 -8.07
C ARG A 134 4.28 -19.06 -9.43
N GLY A 135 4.17 -20.34 -9.78
CA GLY A 135 4.51 -20.94 -11.07
C GLY A 135 3.29 -21.30 -11.93
N PRO A 136 3.49 -22.09 -12.99
CA PRO A 136 2.42 -22.49 -13.92
C PRO A 136 1.26 -23.17 -13.20
N GLN A 137 0.03 -22.93 -13.67
CA GLN A 137 -1.20 -23.45 -13.05
C GLN A 137 -1.34 -23.05 -11.57
N TRP A 138 -0.77 -21.90 -11.18
CA TRP A 138 -0.76 -21.43 -9.80
C TRP A 138 -0.10 -22.39 -8.80
N SER A 139 0.73 -23.32 -9.28
CA SER A 139 1.53 -24.17 -8.41
C SER A 139 2.52 -23.35 -7.59
N PHE A 140 2.83 -23.83 -6.38
CA PHE A 140 3.89 -23.27 -5.57
C PHE A 140 5.24 -23.72 -6.12
N VAL A 141 6.12 -22.76 -6.33
CA VAL A 141 7.50 -23.00 -6.77
C VAL A 141 8.43 -22.30 -5.78
N THR A 142 9.50 -22.99 -5.38
CA THR A 142 10.57 -22.36 -4.58
C THR A 142 11.49 -21.59 -5.53
N PRO A 143 11.83 -20.32 -5.24
CA PRO A 143 12.74 -19.54 -6.06
C PRO A 143 14.22 -19.95 -5.88
N PHE A 144 14.48 -21.14 -5.31
CA PHE A 144 15.78 -21.73 -5.00
C PHE A 144 15.66 -23.25 -4.99
#